data_AF-A0A2D5MLR3-F1
#
_entry.id   AF-A0A2D5MLR3-F1
#
_cell.length_a   1.000
_cell.length_b   1.000
_cell.length_c   1.000
_cell.angle_alpha   90.00
_cell.angle_beta   90.00
_cell.angle_gamma   90.00
#
_symmetry.space_group_name_H-M   'P 1'
#
loop_
_entity.id
_entity.type
_entity.pdbx_description
1 polymer ?
#
loop_
_entity_poly.entity_id
_entity_poly.type
_entity_poly.pdbx_seq_one_letter_code
_entity_poly.pdbx_strand_id
1 'polypeptide(L)'
;MDVTDMDLNTFTLNLIHLCCYYTDENYMKNAKENQEDLLNTVEAVKRFESIIKKLLNAAQKNVELKQSFETLKHTNSIKELDNDTTVILFLETDKRETKHICVNKSDVIYFRAFFELYFYQKCVTERYLRYTKQTTTEAEPVFHHFAWFEWQTFCRYFSVLIELVCNKTKISSSTH
;
A
#
# COMPACT_ATOMS: atom_id res chain seq x y z
N MET A 1 17.74 9.01 3.77
CA MET A 1 16.74 8.89 4.84
C MET A 1 16.14 7.52 4.74
N ASP A 2 16.63 6.69 5.64
CA ASP A 2 16.33 5.27 5.73
C ASP A 2 14.98 5.12 6.43
N VAL A 3 14.19 4.12 6.03
CA VAL A 3 12.87 3.91 6.65
C VAL A 3 13.01 3.54 8.13
N THR A 4 14.21 3.10 8.52
CA THR A 4 14.61 2.72 9.89
C THR A 4 14.74 3.90 10.86
N ASP A 5 14.78 5.15 10.39
CA ASP A 5 15.02 6.33 11.25
C ASP A 5 13.73 7.04 11.69
N MET A 6 12.56 6.47 11.40
CA MET A 6 11.27 7.06 11.78
C MET A 6 10.68 6.34 12.98
N ASP A 7 10.49 7.06 14.08
CA ASP A 7 9.82 6.52 15.26
C ASP A 7 8.34 6.20 14.96
N LEU A 8 7.77 5.31 15.77
CA LEU A 8 6.42 4.78 15.59
C LEU A 8 5.34 5.88 15.59
N ASN A 9 5.53 6.94 16.38
CA ASN A 9 4.54 8.01 16.48
C ASN A 9 4.56 8.86 15.22
N THR A 10 5.75 9.24 14.75
CA THR A 10 5.90 9.96 13.48
C THR A 10 5.40 9.14 12.30
N PHE A 11 5.67 7.83 12.27
CA PHE A 11 5.15 6.92 11.25
C PHE A 11 3.61 6.94 11.24
N THR A 12 3.00 6.75 12.41
CA THR A 12 1.55 6.63 12.56
C THR A 12 0.84 7.93 12.18
N LEU A 13 1.35 9.07 12.64
CA LEU A 13 0.81 10.39 12.34
C LEU A 13 0.83 10.66 10.83
N ASN A 14 1.97 10.41 10.17
CA ASN A 14 2.11 10.64 8.73
C ASN A 14 1.18 9.72 7.91
N LEU A 15 0.97 8.48 8.34
CA LEU A 15 0.05 7.57 7.68
C LEU A 15 -1.41 8.04 7.82
N ILE A 16 -1.79 8.56 8.99
CA ILE A 16 -3.12 9.17 9.18
C ILE A 16 -3.30 10.35 8.23
N HIS A 17 -2.32 11.26 8.15
CA HIS A 17 -2.36 12.39 7.21
C HIS A 17 -2.51 11.93 5.75
N LEU A 18 -1.82 10.85 5.36
CA LEU A 18 -1.93 10.26 4.03
C LEU A 18 -3.32 9.69 3.75
N CYS A 19 -3.91 8.99 4.71
CA CYS A 19 -5.28 8.49 4.61
C CYS A 19 -6.27 9.64 4.46
N CYS A 20 -6.22 10.64 5.34
CA CYS A 20 -7.07 11.84 5.25
C CYS A 20 -6.96 12.50 3.88
N TYR A 21 -5.73 12.68 3.39
CA TYR A 21 -5.46 13.32 2.10
C TYR A 21 -6.10 12.57 0.91
N TYR A 22 -6.16 11.24 0.95
CA TYR A 22 -6.76 10.43 -0.12
C TYR A 22 -8.26 10.19 0.01
N THR A 23 -8.85 10.43 1.19
CA THR A 23 -10.27 10.13 1.45
C THR A 23 -11.15 11.37 1.65
N ASP A 24 -10.57 12.52 1.98
CA ASP A 24 -11.28 13.78 2.18
C ASP A 24 -10.70 14.88 1.26
N GLU A 25 -11.48 15.25 0.23
CA GLU A 25 -11.13 16.29 -0.73
C GLU A 25 -10.96 17.69 -0.10
N ASN A 26 -11.59 17.92 1.07
CA ASN A 26 -11.48 19.17 1.81
C ASN A 26 -10.39 19.13 2.87
N TYR A 27 -9.69 18.02 3.07
CA TYR A 27 -8.75 17.84 4.17
C TYR A 27 -7.69 18.96 4.23
N MET A 28 -7.10 19.28 3.08
CA MET A 28 -6.08 20.33 2.96
C MET A 28 -6.63 21.74 3.21
N LYS A 29 -7.89 21.97 2.84
CA LYS A 29 -8.58 23.23 3.08
C LYS A 29 -8.91 23.38 4.56
N ASN A 30 -9.41 22.33 5.19
CA ASN A 30 -9.74 22.28 6.61
C ASN A 30 -8.49 22.43 7.50
N ALA A 31 -7.38 21.76 7.16
CA ALA A 31 -6.11 21.92 7.87
C ALA A 31 -5.63 23.37 7.85
N LYS A 32 -5.74 24.05 6.70
CA LYS A 32 -5.41 25.47 6.54
C LYS A 32 -6.32 26.37 7.37
N GLU A 33 -7.62 26.08 7.41
CA GLU A 33 -8.62 26.87 8.16
C GLU A 33 -8.46 26.71 9.69
N ASN A 34 -8.03 25.53 10.15
CA ASN A 34 -7.83 25.19 11.56
C ASN A 34 -6.45 25.58 12.12
N GLN A 35 -5.64 26.34 11.38
CA GLN A 35 -4.25 26.68 11.76
C GLN A 35 -3.36 25.46 12.03
N GLU A 36 -3.70 24.29 11.49
CA GLU A 36 -2.76 23.18 11.44
C GLU A 36 -1.60 23.58 10.53
N ASP A 37 -0.39 23.14 10.88
CA ASP A 37 0.79 23.43 10.07
C ASP A 37 0.71 22.66 8.75
N LEU A 38 0.05 23.27 7.76
CA LEU A 38 -0.17 22.74 6.42
C LEU A 38 1.16 22.30 5.78
N LEU A 39 2.27 22.96 6.11
CA LEU A 39 3.59 22.59 5.64
C LEU A 39 3.95 21.19 6.15
N ASN A 40 3.77 20.94 7.46
CA ASN A 40 4.03 19.63 8.08
C ASN A 40 3.11 18.55 7.50
N THR A 41 1.84 18.84 7.27
CA THR A 41 0.89 17.89 6.65
C THR A 41 1.32 17.51 5.23
N VAL A 42 1.71 18.48 4.39
CA VAL A 42 2.20 18.23 3.03
C VAL A 42 3.51 17.44 3.04
N GLU A 43 4.43 17.79 3.94
CA GLU A 43 5.71 17.11 4.07
C GLU A 43 5.54 15.66 4.53
N ALA A 44 4.63 15.41 5.48
CA ALA A 44 4.27 14.08 5.96
C ALA A 44 3.78 13.16 4.81
N VAL A 45 2.83 13.67 4.00
CA VAL A 45 2.29 12.96 2.83
C VAL A 45 3.40 12.64 1.82
N LYS A 46 4.17 13.66 1.41
CA LYS A 46 5.27 13.50 0.45
C LYS A 46 6.33 12.52 0.94
N ARG A 47 6.62 12.53 2.25
CA ARG A 47 7.59 11.61 2.86
C ARG A 47 7.14 10.18 2.73
N PHE A 48 5.88 9.87 3.02
CA PHE A 48 5.34 8.52 2.87
C PHE A 48 5.26 8.06 1.41
N GLU A 49 4.80 8.91 0.50
CA GLU A 49 4.82 8.60 -0.94
C GLU A 49 6.23 8.26 -1.43
N SER A 50 7.23 9.03 -0.97
CA SER A 50 8.65 8.78 -1.27
C SER A 50 9.14 7.45 -0.70
N ILE A 51 8.77 7.11 0.53
CA ILE A 51 9.11 5.86 1.19
C ILE A 51 8.49 4.67 0.44
N ILE A 52 7.20 4.72 0.13
CA ILE A 52 6.48 3.71 -0.65
C ILE A 52 7.18 3.50 -2.00
N LYS A 53 7.46 4.59 -2.72
CA LYS A 53 8.14 4.54 -4.02
C LYS A 53 9.51 3.87 -3.93
N LYS A 54 10.31 4.19 -2.90
CA LYS A 54 11.62 3.55 -2.68
C LYS A 54 11.49 2.06 -2.41
N LEU A 55 10.56 1.67 -1.53
CA LEU A 55 10.33 0.27 -1.19
C LEU A 55 9.88 -0.54 -2.40
N LEU A 56 8.91 -0.01 -3.16
CA LEU A 56 8.45 -0.64 -4.40
C LEU A 56 9.63 -0.81 -5.37
N ASN A 57 10.39 0.24 -5.66
CA ASN A 57 11.56 0.16 -6.53
C ASN A 57 12.60 -0.86 -6.06
N ALA A 58 12.80 -1.01 -4.75
CA ALA A 58 13.68 -2.03 -4.19
C ALA A 58 13.11 -3.45 -4.39
N ALA A 59 11.82 -3.65 -4.09
CA ALA A 59 11.14 -4.92 -4.31
C ALA A 59 11.18 -5.34 -5.79
N GLN A 60 11.11 -4.40 -6.72
CA GLN A 60 11.22 -4.67 -8.17
C GLN A 60 12.59 -5.14 -8.64
N LYS A 61 13.65 -4.86 -7.87
CA LYS A 61 14.97 -5.45 -8.12
C LYS A 61 15.00 -6.93 -7.73
N ASN A 62 13.90 -7.49 -7.23
CA ASN A 62 13.73 -8.93 -7.14
C ASN A 62 13.62 -9.56 -8.53
N VAL A 63 14.72 -10.16 -9.01
CA VAL A 63 14.84 -10.76 -10.36
C VAL A 63 13.77 -11.83 -10.59
N GLU A 64 13.45 -12.63 -9.56
CA GLU A 64 12.47 -13.72 -9.66
C GLU A 64 11.04 -13.18 -9.85
N LEU A 65 10.72 -12.03 -9.25
CA LEU A 65 9.37 -11.46 -9.26
C LEU A 65 9.23 -10.27 -10.23
N LYS A 66 10.32 -9.82 -10.86
CA LYS A 66 10.40 -8.57 -11.62
C LYS A 66 9.32 -8.45 -12.70
N GLN A 67 9.21 -9.46 -13.56
CA GLN A 67 8.26 -9.43 -14.69
C GLN A 67 6.81 -9.44 -14.21
N SER A 68 6.53 -10.18 -13.15
CA SER A 68 5.21 -10.24 -12.53
C SER A 68 4.84 -8.91 -11.88
N PHE A 69 5.78 -8.24 -11.19
CA PHE A 69 5.55 -6.88 -10.65
C PHE A 69 5.38 -5.83 -11.75
N GLU A 70 6.13 -5.88 -12.85
CA GLU A 70 5.90 -4.99 -14.00
C GLU A 70 4.50 -5.20 -14.61
N THR A 71 4.05 -6.45 -14.68
CA THR A 71 2.69 -6.74 -15.16
C THR A 71 1.63 -6.16 -14.23
N LEU A 72 1.82 -6.25 -12.91
CA LEU A 72 0.90 -5.69 -11.91
C LEU A 72 0.73 -4.18 -12.00
N LYS A 73 1.76 -3.42 -12.36
CA LYS A 73 1.68 -1.94 -12.47
C LYS A 73 0.67 -1.44 -13.49
N HIS A 74 0.31 -2.27 -14.46
CA HIS A 74 -0.64 -1.94 -15.53
C HIS A 74 -2.03 -2.53 -15.28
N THR A 75 -2.26 -3.03 -14.07
CA THR A 75 -3.48 -3.73 -13.68
C THR A 75 -4.43 -2.80 -12.93
N ASN A 76 -5.71 -2.83 -13.30
CA ASN A 76 -6.78 -2.11 -12.66
C ASN A 76 -7.48 -2.93 -11.58
N SER A 77 -7.67 -4.22 -11.83
CA SER A 77 -8.37 -5.13 -10.92
C SER A 77 -7.68 -6.48 -10.92
N ILE A 78 -7.69 -7.14 -9.76
CA ILE A 78 -7.16 -8.49 -9.58
C ILE A 78 -8.32 -9.38 -9.14
N LYS A 79 -8.48 -10.52 -9.82
CA LYS A 79 -9.29 -11.65 -9.35
C LYS A 79 -8.39 -12.82 -9.07
N GLU A 80 -8.65 -13.52 -7.97
CA GLU A 80 -7.81 -14.63 -7.54
C GLU A 80 -8.57 -15.95 -7.65
N LEU A 81 -7.88 -16.98 -8.14
CA LEU A 81 -8.34 -18.37 -8.12
C LEU A 81 -7.30 -19.22 -7.38
N ASP A 82 -7.66 -19.75 -6.22
CA ASP A 82 -6.80 -20.57 -5.36
C ASP A 82 -7.04 -22.06 -5.64
N ASN A 83 -5.97 -22.82 -5.87
CA ASN A 83 -6.01 -24.28 -6.07
C ASN A 83 -5.15 -25.06 -5.04
N ASP A 84 -5.10 -24.56 -3.80
CA ASP A 84 -4.38 -25.08 -2.63
C ASP A 84 -2.85 -24.98 -2.69
N THR A 85 -2.25 -25.08 -3.88
CA THR A 85 -0.78 -24.97 -4.08
C THR A 85 -0.38 -23.73 -4.85
N THR A 86 -1.20 -23.35 -5.82
CA THR A 86 -1.00 -22.22 -6.73
C THR A 86 -2.19 -21.28 -6.61
N VAL A 87 -1.92 -19.99 -6.76
CA VAL A 87 -2.96 -18.99 -6.96
C VAL A 87 -2.77 -18.39 -8.33
N ILE A 88 -3.87 -18.29 -9.08
CA ILE A 88 -3.89 -17.62 -10.38
C ILE A 88 -4.47 -16.22 -10.16
N LEU A 89 -3.65 -15.21 -10.43
CA LEU A 89 -4.04 -13.80 -10.40
C LEU A 89 -4.47 -13.40 -11.81
N PHE A 90 -5.77 -13.21 -12.02
CA PHE A 90 -6.33 -12.62 -13.23
C PHE A 90 -6.28 -11.10 -13.14
N LEU A 91 -5.61 -10.49 -14.09
CA LEU A 91 -5.30 -9.07 -14.12
C LEU A 91 -6.10 -8.42 -15.25
N GLU A 92 -6.98 -7.49 -14.88
CA GLU A 92 -7.69 -6.67 -15.85
C GLU A 92 -6.93 -5.36 -16.05
N THR A 93 -6.65 -4.99 -17.30
CA THR A 93 -5.94 -3.74 -17.63
C THR A 93 -6.91 -2.68 -18.17
N ASP A 94 -6.46 -1.42 -18.30
CA ASP A 94 -7.23 -0.34 -18.92
C ASP A 94 -7.71 -0.68 -20.35
N LYS A 95 -6.96 -1.53 -21.05
CA LYS A 95 -7.29 -1.98 -22.40
C LYS A 95 -8.29 -3.14 -22.44
N ARG A 96 -8.82 -3.54 -21.27
CA ARG A 96 -9.65 -4.75 -21.08
C ARG A 96 -8.95 -6.05 -21.52
N GLU A 97 -7.63 -6.02 -21.69
CA GLU A 97 -6.83 -7.24 -21.86
C GLU A 97 -6.77 -7.95 -20.51
N THR A 98 -7.10 -9.24 -20.52
CA THR A 98 -6.96 -10.10 -19.34
C THR A 98 -5.60 -10.79 -19.40
N LYS A 99 -4.72 -10.48 -18.45
CA LYS A 99 -3.47 -11.21 -18.23
C LYS A 99 -3.63 -12.13 -17.03
N HIS A 100 -2.79 -13.13 -16.91
CA HIS A 100 -2.75 -13.95 -15.70
C HIS A 100 -1.32 -14.16 -15.23
N ILE A 101 -1.15 -14.27 -13.91
CA ILE A 101 0.09 -14.67 -13.27
C ILE A 101 -0.24 -15.88 -12.40
N CYS A 102 0.47 -16.99 -12.63
CA CYS A 102 0.43 -18.14 -11.73
C CYS A 102 1.52 -17.95 -10.68
N VAL A 103 1.14 -18.00 -9.40
CA VAL A 103 2.04 -17.78 -8.28
C VAL A 103 1.90 -18.90 -7.27
N ASN A 104 3.01 -19.32 -6.64
CA ASN A 104 2.91 -20.23 -5.51
C ASN A 104 2.11 -19.55 -4.40
N LYS A 105 1.31 -20.32 -3.67
CA LYS A 105 0.49 -19.80 -2.57
C LYS A 105 1.31 -19.07 -1.50
N SER A 106 2.56 -19.48 -1.27
CA SER A 106 3.51 -18.81 -0.38
C SER A 106 3.86 -17.40 -0.81
N ASP A 107 3.84 -17.13 -2.11
CA ASP A 107 4.38 -15.90 -2.71
C ASP A 107 3.29 -14.86 -2.98
N VAL A 108 2.01 -15.27 -2.95
CA VAL A 108 0.83 -14.41 -3.17
C VAL A 108 0.88 -13.13 -2.35
N ILE A 109 1.33 -13.24 -1.10
CA ILE A 109 1.37 -12.10 -0.19
C ILE A 109 2.29 -10.98 -0.70
N TYR A 110 3.38 -11.31 -1.40
CA TYR A 110 4.26 -10.31 -2.02
C TYR A 110 3.56 -9.57 -3.16
N PHE A 111 2.76 -10.28 -3.96
CA PHE A 111 1.99 -9.69 -5.06
C PHE A 111 0.88 -8.77 -4.55
N ARG A 112 0.13 -9.23 -3.53
CA ARG A 112 -0.89 -8.41 -2.87
C ARG A 112 -0.27 -7.16 -2.24
N ALA A 113 0.82 -7.31 -1.49
CA ALA A 113 1.53 -6.21 -0.87
C ALA A 113 2.05 -5.19 -1.89
N PHE A 114 2.63 -5.68 -3.00
CA PHE A 114 3.09 -4.81 -4.09
C PHE A 114 1.95 -4.04 -4.73
N PHE A 115 0.85 -4.71 -5.07
CA PHE A 115 -0.31 -4.07 -5.69
C PHE A 115 -0.94 -3.02 -4.76
N GLU A 116 -1.19 -3.38 -3.50
CA GLU A 116 -1.80 -2.51 -2.50
C GLU A 116 -0.98 -1.25 -2.22
N LEU A 117 0.34 -1.38 -2.17
CA LEU A 117 1.21 -0.22 -1.97
C LEU A 117 1.40 0.60 -3.24
N TYR A 118 1.43 -0.03 -4.43
CA TYR A 118 1.56 0.69 -5.71
C TYR A 118 0.30 1.49 -6.03
N PHE A 119 -0.89 0.94 -5.77
CA PHE A 119 -2.18 1.58 -5.99
C PHE A 119 -2.80 2.11 -4.68
N TYR A 120 -1.97 2.47 -3.70
CA TYR A 120 -2.44 2.76 -2.34
C TYR A 120 -3.57 3.78 -2.30
N GLN A 121 -3.45 4.89 -3.02
CA GLN A 121 -4.52 5.90 -3.14
C GLN A 121 -5.85 5.28 -3.60
N LYS A 122 -5.83 4.50 -4.70
CA LYS A 122 -7.03 3.85 -5.21
C LYS A 122 -7.62 2.87 -4.19
N CYS A 123 -6.76 2.02 -3.61
CA CYS A 123 -7.16 1.00 -2.65
C CYS A 123 -7.78 1.61 -1.38
N VAL A 124 -7.16 2.64 -0.80
CA VAL A 124 -7.67 3.30 0.42
C VAL A 124 -8.98 4.05 0.14
N THR A 125 -9.11 4.75 -0.99
CA THR A 125 -10.36 5.43 -1.37
C THR A 125 -11.49 4.42 -1.58
N GLU A 126 -11.24 3.30 -2.27
CA GLU A 126 -12.25 2.26 -2.46
C GLU A 126 -12.69 1.62 -1.13
N ARG A 127 -11.74 1.34 -0.23
CA ARG A 127 -12.08 0.81 1.10
C ARG A 127 -12.86 1.82 1.95
N TYR A 128 -12.48 3.10 1.91
CA TYR A 128 -13.21 4.16 2.60
C TYR A 128 -14.66 4.28 2.10
N LEU A 129 -14.86 4.26 0.78
CA LEU A 129 -16.20 4.29 0.17
C LEU A 129 -17.05 3.07 0.55
N ARG A 130 -16.44 1.88 0.68
CA ARG A 130 -17.16 0.68 1.15
C ARG A 130 -17.50 0.80 2.63
N TYR A 131 -16.56 1.27 3.44
CA TYR A 131 -16.73 1.44 4.88
C TYR A 131 -17.86 2.44 5.20
N THR A 132 -17.87 3.60 4.55
CA THR A 132 -18.92 4.63 4.73
C THR A 132 -20.31 4.16 4.30
N LYS A 133 -20.41 3.28 3.29
CA LYS A 133 -21.69 2.66 2.88
C LYS A 133 -22.23 1.63 3.87
N GLN A 134 -21.35 1.02 4.68
CA GLN A 134 -21.73 -0.01 5.66
C GLN A 134 -22.11 0.60 7.01
N THR A 135 -21.58 1.77 7.35
CA THR A 135 -21.91 2.52 8.57
C THR A 135 -23.19 3.33 8.34
N THR A 136 -24.35 2.77 8.72
CA THR A 136 -25.68 3.39 8.55
C THR A 136 -26.08 4.37 9.66
N THR A 137 -25.23 4.59 10.66
CA THR A 137 -25.56 5.42 11.84
C THR A 137 -24.54 6.53 12.02
N GLU A 138 -25.04 7.76 11.94
CA GLU A 138 -24.36 8.97 12.41
C GLU A 138 -23.98 8.82 13.90
N ALA A 139 -22.85 9.42 14.29
CA ALA A 139 -22.36 9.60 15.66
C ALA A 139 -21.43 8.51 16.25
N GLU A 140 -20.27 8.32 15.62
CA GLU A 140 -18.98 8.15 16.30
C GLU A 140 -17.88 8.61 15.34
N PRO A 141 -16.60 8.77 15.72
CA PRO A 141 -15.59 9.17 14.75
C PRO A 141 -15.28 7.98 13.84
N VAL A 142 -16.17 7.74 12.87
CA VAL A 142 -16.14 6.74 11.79
C VAL A 142 -14.73 6.67 11.19
N PHE A 143 -14.09 7.82 11.07
CA PHE A 143 -12.73 7.96 10.57
C PHE A 143 -11.63 7.30 11.42
N HIS A 144 -11.72 7.29 12.76
CA HIS A 144 -10.65 6.74 13.60
C HIS A 144 -10.53 5.22 13.45
N HIS A 145 -11.66 4.52 13.41
CA HIS A 145 -11.70 3.07 13.19
C HIS A 145 -11.18 2.71 11.79
N PHE A 146 -11.56 3.49 10.77
CA PHE A 146 -11.04 3.34 9.43
C PHE A 146 -9.52 3.58 9.38
N ALA A 147 -9.04 4.68 9.94
CA ALA A 147 -7.62 5.01 9.98
C ALA A 147 -6.78 3.94 10.69
N TRP A 148 -7.29 3.36 11.78
CA TRP A 148 -6.63 2.25 12.47
C TRP A 148 -6.57 0.97 11.62
N PHE A 149 -7.67 0.63 10.95
CA PHE A 149 -7.71 -0.51 10.02
C PHE A 149 -6.72 -0.33 8.86
N GLU A 150 -6.65 0.87 8.28
CA GLU A 150 -5.70 1.20 7.22
C GLU A 150 -4.26 1.17 7.74
N TRP A 151 -4.02 1.63 8.97
CA TRP A 151 -2.72 1.53 9.62
C TRP A 151 -2.25 0.08 9.71
N GLN A 152 -3.09 -0.83 10.20
CA GLN A 152 -2.76 -2.25 10.31
C GLN A 152 -2.49 -2.88 8.93
N THR A 153 -3.35 -2.57 7.96
CA THR A 153 -3.26 -3.10 6.59
C THR A 153 -1.98 -2.64 5.90
N PHE A 154 -1.68 -1.34 5.99
CA PHE A 154 -0.48 -0.74 5.44
C PHE A 154 0.78 -1.35 6.08
N CYS A 155 0.86 -1.36 7.42
CA CYS A 155 2.01 -1.91 8.16
C CYS A 155 2.28 -3.36 7.73
N ARG A 156 1.24 -4.18 7.61
CA ARG A 156 1.39 -5.58 7.16
C ARG A 156 2.05 -5.68 5.79
N TYR A 157 1.52 -4.98 4.79
CA TYR A 157 2.06 -5.04 3.41
C TYR A 157 3.45 -4.42 3.31
N PHE A 158 3.68 -3.36 4.07
CA PHE A 158 4.96 -2.70 4.14
C PHE A 158 6.04 -3.63 4.72
N SER A 159 5.75 -4.30 5.83
CA SER A 159 6.65 -5.30 6.44
C SER A 159 6.94 -6.47 5.50
N VAL A 160 5.93 -6.98 4.78
CA VAL A 160 6.10 -8.07 3.79
C VAL A 160 7.10 -7.68 2.70
N LEU A 161 7.00 -6.47 2.15
CA LEU A 161 7.94 -6.03 1.11
C LEU A 161 9.33 -5.72 1.67
N ILE A 162 9.44 -5.23 2.91
CA ILE A 162 10.74 -5.08 3.57
C ILE A 162 11.41 -6.45 3.70
N GLU A 163 10.70 -7.46 4.20
CA GLU A 163 11.22 -8.81 4.35
C GLU A 163 11.68 -9.38 3.00
N LEU A 164 10.89 -9.20 1.94
CA LEU A 164 11.26 -9.59 0.58
C LEU A 164 12.58 -8.94 0.12
N VAL A 165 12.75 -7.65 0.41
CA VAL A 165 13.97 -6.90 0.05
C VAL A 165 15.17 -7.38 0.88
N CYS A 166 14.98 -7.61 2.18
CA CYS A 166 16.04 -8.01 3.11
C CYS A 166 16.48 -9.47 2.96
N ASN A 167 15.56 -10.38 2.62
CA ASN A 167 15.90 -11.79 2.40
C ASN A 167 16.72 -11.98 1.11
N LYS A 168 16.59 -11.10 0.12
CA LYS A 168 17.52 -11.07 -1.03
C LYS A 168 18.95 -10.71 -0.64
N THR A 169 19.14 -9.77 0.29
CA THR A 169 20.49 -9.36 0.72
C THR A 169 21.23 -10.50 1.41
N LYS A 170 20.51 -11.34 2.18
CA LYS A 170 21.10 -12.49 2.87
C LYS A 170 21.63 -13.57 1.91
N ILE A 171 20.93 -13.83 0.81
CA ILE A 171 21.35 -14.82 -0.19
C ILE A 171 22.58 -14.34 -0.98
N SER A 172 22.66 -13.03 -1.27
CA SER A 172 23.85 -12.45 -1.94
C SER A 172 25.10 -12.37 -1.05
N SER A 173 24.94 -12.37 0.27
CA SER A 173 26.07 -12.31 1.23
C SER A 173 26.62 -13.69 1.63
N SER A 174 25.95 -14.79 1.26
CA SER A 174 26.39 -16.17 1.56
C SER A 174 27.25 -16.81 0.46
N THR A 175 27.65 -16.05 -0.56
CA THR A 175 28.54 -16.48 -1.65
C THR A 175 29.85 -15.70 -1.68
N HIS A 176 30.50 -15.54 -0.53
CA HIS A 176 31.91 -15.14 -0.43
C HIS A 176 32.64 -15.93 0.65
#